data_AF-A0AAI8Z907-F1
#
_entry.id   AF-A0AAI8Z907-F1
#
_cell.length_a   1.000
_cell.length_b   1.000
_cell.length_c   1.000
_cell.angle_alpha   90.00
_cell.angle_beta   90.00
_cell.angle_gamma   90.00
#
_symmetry.space_group_name_H-M   'P 1'
#
loop_
_entity.id
_entity.type
_entity.pdbx_description
1 polymer ?
#
loop_
_entity_poly.entity_id
_entity_poly.type
_entity_poly.pdbx_seq_one_letter_code
_entity_poly.pdbx_strand_id
1 'polypeptide(L)'
;MSLCFDEAYQALRSRRISEEEYLHQVLAHFCGIRHPADEKAGRPWELMINDPVGNAIREAALNSPHSRPESVSQLEKLFTSALKDDAKAVKTIVSQLASDASGQPIPLQAIATFAALHSDAEVLRFCLQMGATLSDRNTSVALEYAARGPALLHVLYEYDWRDMRTSTLAFNRLLEWSLHTGPEELNWFLIHGARIDKETIRHAVHGAPLKAACIQVLVDRLGVELFNGTRLLQSAAKRGRNDIVKVLLDAGVNVDELIPPSPTHEDGEVELTALYEAVYKRHEETVQLLLQRGADPNKQVCAEGLNTPLKLAEGHGYARIVVMLRMVVEGKEKSGGDTYHTAKL
;
A
#
# COMPACT_ATOMS: atom_id res chain seq x y z
N MET A 1 9.89 37.09 -2.44
CA MET A 1 11.06 36.29 -2.85
C MET A 1 10.52 34.97 -3.35
N SER A 2 10.83 34.58 -4.58
CA SER A 2 10.46 33.25 -5.10
C SER A 2 11.36 32.19 -4.47
N LEU A 3 10.79 31.07 -4.06
CA LEU A 3 11.55 29.91 -3.55
C LEU A 3 12.08 29.09 -4.72
N CYS A 4 13.25 28.46 -4.56
CA CYS A 4 13.69 27.42 -5.50
C CYS A 4 12.84 26.14 -5.32
N PHE A 5 12.93 25.18 -6.25
CA PHE A 5 12.14 23.94 -6.19
C PHE A 5 12.30 23.20 -4.85
N ASP A 6 13.54 23.06 -4.36
CA ASP A 6 13.85 22.40 -3.09
C ASP A 6 13.22 23.13 -1.89
N GLU A 7 13.38 24.46 -1.84
CA GLU A 7 12.87 25.29 -0.75
C GLU A 7 11.34 25.30 -0.71
N ALA A 8 10.70 25.34 -1.88
CA ALA A 8 9.25 25.25 -2.03
C ALA A 8 8.74 23.90 -1.51
N TYR A 9 9.37 22.79 -1.92
CA TYR A 9 8.97 21.46 -1.47
C TYR A 9 9.16 21.28 0.04
N GLN A 10 10.27 21.75 0.60
CA GLN A 10 10.49 21.73 2.06
C GLN A 10 9.48 22.61 2.80
N ALA A 11 9.09 23.75 2.24
CA ALA A 11 8.05 24.61 2.81
C ALA A 11 6.68 23.92 2.82
N LEU A 12 6.32 23.22 1.74
CA LEU A 12 5.10 22.42 1.68
C LEU A 12 5.10 21.30 2.73
N ARG A 13 6.19 20.51 2.81
CA ARG A 13 6.32 19.42 3.79
C ARG A 13 6.27 19.89 5.24
N SER A 14 6.81 21.09 5.51
CA SER A 14 6.76 21.72 6.83
C SER A 14 5.46 22.49 7.09
N ARG A 15 4.47 22.41 6.17
CA ARG A 15 3.18 23.11 6.23
C ARG A 15 3.31 24.63 6.40
N ARG A 16 4.42 25.21 5.91
CA ARG A 16 4.64 26.66 5.91
C ARG A 16 3.92 27.37 4.75
N ILE A 17 3.65 26.62 3.68
CA ILE A 17 2.87 27.07 2.52
C ILE A 17 1.82 26.01 2.18
N SER A 18 0.75 26.45 1.53
CA SER A 18 -0.28 25.59 0.94
C SER A 18 0.20 24.94 -0.37
N GLU A 19 -0.58 23.98 -0.87
CA GLU A 19 -0.30 23.34 -2.17
C GLU A 19 -0.54 24.29 -3.35
N GLU A 20 -1.54 25.18 -3.26
CA GLU A 20 -1.75 26.26 -4.24
C GLU A 20 -0.54 27.22 -4.28
N GLU A 21 -0.03 27.62 -3.12
CA GLU A 21 1.18 28.45 -3.03
C GLU A 21 2.42 27.71 -3.54
N TYR A 22 2.56 26.42 -3.23
CA TYR A 22 3.64 25.59 -3.76
C TYR A 22 3.62 25.57 -5.29
N LEU A 23 2.46 25.29 -5.91
CA LEU A 23 2.29 25.31 -7.36
C LEU A 23 2.64 26.67 -7.96
N HIS A 24 2.20 27.77 -7.34
CA HIS A 24 2.57 29.12 -7.76
C HIS A 24 4.10 29.33 -7.76
N GLN A 25 4.79 28.91 -6.69
CA GLN A 25 6.25 29.02 -6.61
C GLN A 25 6.96 28.21 -7.71
N VAL A 26 6.54 26.96 -7.94
CA VAL A 26 7.19 26.11 -8.96
C VAL A 26 6.85 26.54 -10.38
N LEU A 27 5.63 27.01 -10.65
CA LEU A 27 5.20 27.49 -11.98
C LEU A 27 5.80 28.83 -12.37
N ALA A 28 6.18 29.69 -11.41
CA ALA A 28 6.90 30.94 -11.68
C ALA A 28 8.19 30.73 -12.50
N HIS A 29 8.78 29.52 -12.43
CA HIS A 29 9.93 29.15 -13.23
C HIS A 29 9.60 29.06 -14.75
N PHE A 30 8.36 28.89 -15.19
CA PHE A 30 8.06 29.00 -16.62
C PHE A 30 8.35 30.40 -17.19
N CYS A 31 8.34 31.45 -16.35
CA CYS A 31 8.70 32.83 -16.73
C CYS A 31 10.21 33.14 -16.72
N GLY A 32 11.07 32.13 -16.55
CA GLY A 32 12.52 32.34 -16.50
C GLY A 32 13.05 32.87 -15.16
N ILE A 33 12.19 32.96 -14.13
CA ILE A 33 12.66 33.16 -12.76
C ILE A 33 13.43 31.90 -12.37
N ARG A 34 14.75 31.99 -12.27
CA ARG A 34 15.63 30.89 -11.85
C ARG A 34 16.40 31.33 -10.61
N HIS A 35 16.35 30.51 -9.57
CA HIS A 35 17.26 30.67 -8.45
C HIS A 35 18.65 30.18 -8.86
N PRO A 36 19.77 30.77 -8.38
CA PRO A 36 21.12 30.26 -8.66
C PRO A 36 21.35 28.80 -8.23
N ALA A 37 20.49 28.28 -7.35
CA ALA A 37 20.49 26.88 -6.94
C ALA A 37 19.91 25.93 -8.01
N ASP A 38 19.04 26.43 -8.90
CA ASP A 38 18.37 25.66 -9.97
C ASP A 38 19.28 25.45 -11.19
N GLU A 39 20.24 26.36 -11.42
CA GLU A 39 21.16 26.34 -12.59
C GLU A 39 22.38 25.42 -12.41
N LYS A 40 22.57 24.81 -11.23
CA LYS A 40 23.65 23.85 -11.02
C LYS A 40 23.35 22.55 -11.79
N ALA A 41 23.74 22.55 -13.07
CA ALA A 41 23.59 21.49 -14.08
C ALA A 41 24.30 20.15 -13.77
N GLY A 42 24.58 19.88 -12.49
CA GLY A 42 25.35 18.72 -12.03
C GLY A 42 24.87 18.17 -10.70
N ARG A 43 23.57 18.24 -10.38
CA ARG A 43 23.00 17.40 -9.31
C ARG A 43 22.48 16.10 -9.93
N PRO A 44 23.12 14.93 -9.67
CA PRO A 44 22.68 13.65 -10.21
C PRO A 44 21.38 13.10 -9.61
N TRP A 45 20.78 13.79 -8.65
CA TRP A 45 19.75 13.24 -7.76
C TRP A 45 18.47 14.06 -7.85
N GLU A 46 17.37 13.36 -8.13
CA GLU A 46 15.98 13.85 -8.10
C GLU A 46 15.77 14.82 -6.93
N LEU A 47 15.22 16.01 -7.20
CA LEU A 47 15.05 17.07 -6.20
C LEU A 47 14.38 16.56 -4.93
N MET A 48 13.43 15.64 -5.05
CA MET A 48 13.11 14.59 -4.09
C MET A 48 12.40 13.46 -4.82
N ILE A 49 12.78 12.20 -4.55
CA ILE A 49 12.12 10.99 -5.08
C ILE A 49 10.60 11.00 -4.77
N ASN A 50 10.21 11.75 -3.74
CA ASN A 50 8.85 11.82 -3.22
C ASN A 50 8.06 13.04 -3.74
N ASP A 51 8.53 13.75 -4.76
CA ASP A 51 7.82 14.88 -5.40
C ASP A 51 7.70 14.70 -6.93
N PRO A 52 6.94 13.69 -7.40
CA PRO A 52 6.81 13.44 -8.83
C PRO A 52 6.20 14.63 -9.59
N VAL A 53 5.27 15.36 -8.98
CA VAL A 53 4.62 16.53 -9.59
C VAL A 53 5.61 17.68 -9.76
N GLY A 54 6.32 18.07 -8.69
CA GLY A 54 7.34 19.10 -8.75
C GLY A 54 8.44 18.79 -9.76
N ASN A 55 8.88 17.52 -9.80
CA ASN A 55 9.86 17.06 -10.77
C ASN A 55 9.35 17.18 -12.21
N ALA A 56 8.09 16.79 -12.48
CA ALA A 56 7.49 16.92 -13.81
C ALA A 56 7.30 18.38 -14.23
N ILE A 57 6.87 19.25 -13.31
CA ILE A 57 6.75 20.70 -13.55
C ILE A 57 8.12 21.29 -13.87
N ARG A 58 9.15 20.94 -13.11
CA ARG A 58 10.51 21.41 -13.36
C ARG A 58 11.03 20.96 -14.72
N GLU A 59 10.91 19.67 -15.04
CA GLU A 59 11.38 19.14 -16.32
C GLU A 59 10.70 19.86 -17.47
N ALA A 60 9.39 20.10 -17.37
CA ALA A 60 8.68 20.90 -18.35
C ALA A 60 9.20 22.36 -18.38
N ALA A 61 9.40 23.01 -17.23
CA ALA A 61 9.87 24.39 -17.14
C ALA A 61 11.30 24.61 -17.65
N LEU A 62 12.19 23.61 -17.48
CA LEU A 62 13.57 23.66 -17.96
C LEU A 62 13.67 23.41 -19.47
N ASN A 63 12.76 22.63 -20.04
CA ASN A 63 12.76 22.27 -21.46
C ASN A 63 11.90 23.22 -22.32
N SER A 64 11.24 24.20 -21.70
CA SER A 64 10.35 25.16 -22.38
C SER A 64 11.05 26.50 -22.64
N PRO A 65 10.83 27.16 -23.78
CA PRO A 65 11.22 28.56 -23.95
C PRO A 65 10.51 29.42 -22.90
N HIS A 66 11.18 30.48 -22.43
CA HIS A 66 10.63 31.39 -21.41
C HIS A 66 9.23 31.86 -21.81
N SER A 67 8.25 31.48 -21.00
CA SER A 67 6.84 31.74 -21.24
C SER A 67 6.46 33.13 -20.72
N ARG A 68 5.46 33.75 -21.35
CA ARG A 68 4.94 35.05 -20.90
C ARG A 68 4.24 34.92 -19.54
N PRO A 69 4.21 35.96 -18.70
CA PRO A 69 3.50 35.94 -17.41
C PRO A 69 2.02 35.55 -17.51
N GLU A 70 1.34 35.95 -18.59
CA GLU A 70 -0.05 35.61 -18.87
C GLU A 70 -0.26 34.08 -19.01
N SER A 71 0.71 33.40 -19.60
CA SER A 71 0.70 31.95 -19.76
C SER A 71 0.88 31.22 -18.43
N VAL A 72 1.68 31.77 -17.50
CA VAL A 72 1.81 31.21 -16.15
C VAL A 72 0.51 31.33 -15.38
N SER A 73 -0.21 32.45 -15.50
CA SER A 73 -1.54 32.58 -14.91
C SER A 73 -2.53 31.53 -15.45
N GLN A 74 -2.43 31.17 -16.74
CA GLN A 74 -3.24 30.09 -17.32
C GLN A 74 -2.81 28.71 -16.81
N LEU A 75 -1.52 28.44 -16.68
CA LEU A 75 -1.01 27.20 -16.09
C LEU A 75 -1.38 27.07 -14.60
N GLU A 76 -1.30 28.15 -13.83
CA GLU A 76 -1.77 28.17 -12.45
C GLU A 76 -3.25 27.85 -12.38
N LYS A 77 -4.09 28.53 -13.18
CA LYS A 77 -5.52 28.21 -13.26
C LYS A 77 -5.76 26.75 -13.64
N LEU A 78 -4.95 26.18 -14.53
CA LEU A 78 -5.04 24.78 -14.93
C LEU A 78 -4.77 23.84 -13.76
N PHE A 79 -3.64 23.98 -13.07
CA PHE A 79 -3.29 23.12 -11.93
C PHE A 79 -4.21 23.36 -10.72
N THR A 80 -4.64 24.61 -10.46
CA THR A 80 -5.62 24.91 -9.41
C THR A 80 -7.01 24.36 -9.76
N SER A 81 -7.39 24.30 -11.04
CA SER A 81 -8.65 23.66 -11.46
C SER A 81 -8.58 22.14 -11.27
N ALA A 82 -7.42 21.53 -11.58
CA ALA A 82 -7.18 20.12 -11.31
C ALA A 82 -7.21 19.81 -9.81
N LEU A 83 -6.66 20.68 -8.95
CA LEU A 83 -6.78 20.57 -7.48
C LEU A 83 -8.23 20.60 -6.97
N LYS A 84 -9.13 21.23 -7.72
CA LYS A 84 -10.55 21.39 -7.37
C LYS A 84 -11.43 20.34 -8.04
N ASP A 85 -10.84 19.30 -8.62
CA ASP A 85 -11.51 18.24 -9.40
C ASP A 85 -12.39 18.79 -10.55
N ASP A 86 -12.06 19.96 -11.11
CA ASP A 86 -12.79 20.55 -12.23
C ASP A 86 -12.21 20.07 -13.58
N ALA A 87 -12.49 18.81 -13.92
CA ALA A 87 -12.05 18.19 -15.15
C ALA A 87 -12.51 18.95 -16.42
N LYS A 88 -13.65 19.67 -16.36
CA LYS A 88 -14.17 20.44 -17.49
C LYS A 88 -13.34 21.70 -17.72
N ALA A 89 -12.98 22.42 -16.65
CA ALA A 89 -12.08 23.56 -16.74
C ALA A 89 -10.70 23.12 -17.25
N VAL A 90 -10.17 22.02 -16.74
CA VAL A 90 -8.88 21.45 -17.20
C VAL A 90 -8.90 21.16 -18.70
N LYS A 91 -9.90 20.43 -19.20
CA LYS A 91 -10.05 20.13 -20.63
C LYS A 91 -10.14 21.40 -21.47
N THR A 92 -10.93 22.38 -21.02
CA THR A 92 -11.12 23.66 -21.72
C THR A 92 -9.80 24.44 -21.83
N ILE A 93 -9.06 24.55 -20.72
CA ILE A 93 -7.79 25.29 -20.68
C ILE A 93 -6.74 24.58 -21.54
N VAL A 94 -6.62 23.25 -21.47
CA VAL A 94 -5.66 22.51 -22.31
C VAL A 94 -6.00 22.63 -23.79
N SER A 95 -7.27 22.55 -24.18
CA SER A 95 -7.68 22.75 -25.57
C SER A 95 -7.38 24.17 -26.06
N GLN A 96 -7.57 25.19 -25.21
CA GLN A 96 -7.20 26.57 -25.52
C GLN A 96 -5.69 26.71 -25.74
N LEU A 97 -4.88 26.16 -24.84
CA LEU A 97 -3.41 26.16 -24.96
C LEU A 97 -2.94 25.40 -26.21
N ALA A 98 -3.61 24.31 -26.60
CA ALA A 98 -3.30 23.55 -27.81
C ALA A 98 -3.67 24.29 -29.10
N SER A 99 -4.72 25.11 -29.06
CA SER A 99 -5.16 25.92 -30.21
C SER A 99 -4.36 27.22 -30.39
N ASP A 100 -3.61 27.63 -29.37
CA ASP A 100 -2.86 28.87 -29.41
C ASP A 100 -1.63 28.71 -30.33
N ALA A 101 -1.59 29.53 -31.39
CA ALA A 101 -0.50 29.54 -32.38
C ALA A 101 0.82 30.07 -31.79
N SER A 102 0.84 30.45 -30.51
CA SER A 102 2.02 30.91 -29.78
C SER A 102 3.11 29.84 -29.63
N GLY A 103 2.80 28.57 -29.88
CA GLY A 103 3.77 27.47 -29.85
C GLY A 103 4.29 27.15 -28.46
N GLN A 104 3.54 27.53 -27.40
CA GLN A 104 3.96 27.24 -26.05
C GLN A 104 3.79 25.75 -25.73
N PRO A 105 4.81 25.11 -25.14
CA PRO A 105 4.73 23.71 -24.76
C PRO A 105 3.72 23.53 -23.63
N ILE A 106 2.68 22.75 -23.90
CA ILE A 106 1.75 22.29 -22.88
C ILE A 106 2.53 21.31 -22.00
N PRO A 107 2.59 21.49 -20.67
CA PRO A 107 3.26 20.56 -19.77
C PRO A 107 2.40 19.31 -19.55
N LEU A 108 2.04 18.63 -20.63
CA LEU A 108 1.06 17.54 -20.68
C LEU A 108 1.43 16.40 -19.74
N GLN A 109 2.72 16.05 -19.67
CA GLN A 109 3.24 15.02 -18.77
C GLN A 109 3.14 15.43 -17.30
N ALA A 110 3.31 16.71 -16.97
CA ALA A 110 3.15 17.21 -15.61
C ALA A 110 1.68 17.19 -15.17
N ILE A 111 0.75 17.50 -16.09
CA ILE A 111 -0.69 17.40 -15.83
C ILE A 111 -1.10 15.93 -15.64
N ALA A 112 -0.60 15.02 -16.49
CA ALA A 112 -0.83 13.59 -16.33
C ALA A 112 -0.29 13.07 -14.98
N THR A 113 0.92 13.47 -14.60
CA THR A 113 1.53 13.14 -13.30
C THR A 113 0.69 13.66 -12.13
N PHE A 114 0.20 14.90 -12.25
CA PHE A 114 -0.66 15.52 -11.25
C PHE A 114 -1.99 14.77 -11.10
N ALA A 115 -2.67 14.49 -12.22
CA ALA A 115 -3.93 13.75 -12.24
C ALA A 115 -3.77 12.34 -11.67
N ALA A 116 -2.67 11.66 -12.00
CA ALA A 116 -2.32 10.37 -11.39
C ALA A 116 -2.18 10.47 -9.87
N LEU A 117 -1.46 11.49 -9.37
CA LEU A 117 -1.24 11.68 -7.92
C LEU A 117 -2.54 11.98 -7.15
N HIS A 118 -3.51 12.61 -7.80
CA HIS A 118 -4.78 13.00 -7.20
C HIS A 118 -5.94 12.04 -7.50
N SER A 119 -5.66 10.91 -8.18
CA SER A 119 -6.68 9.93 -8.61
C SER A 119 -7.75 10.51 -9.56
N ASP A 120 -7.42 11.54 -10.34
CA ASP A 120 -8.31 12.11 -11.35
C ASP A 120 -8.21 11.31 -12.67
N ALA A 121 -9.06 10.29 -12.79
CA ALA A 121 -9.10 9.41 -13.95
C ALA A 121 -9.57 10.13 -15.23
N GLU A 122 -10.39 11.18 -15.12
CA GLU A 122 -10.90 11.90 -16.29
C GLU A 122 -9.82 12.77 -16.93
N VAL A 123 -9.09 13.53 -16.12
CA VAL A 123 -7.99 14.37 -16.59
C VAL A 123 -6.85 13.49 -17.09
N LEU A 124 -6.51 12.41 -16.37
CA LEU A 124 -5.45 11.50 -16.83
C LEU A 124 -5.78 10.92 -18.21
N ARG A 125 -7.00 10.39 -18.39
CA ARG A 125 -7.46 9.85 -19.68
C ARG A 125 -7.35 10.87 -20.80
N PHE A 126 -7.81 12.10 -20.54
CA PHE A 126 -7.70 13.18 -21.50
C PHE A 126 -6.23 13.49 -21.87
N CYS A 127 -5.34 13.55 -20.89
CA CYS A 127 -3.91 13.75 -21.15
C CYS A 127 -3.31 12.62 -22.00
N LEU A 128 -3.69 11.36 -21.75
CA LEU A 128 -3.23 10.22 -22.55
C LEU A 128 -3.75 10.27 -23.99
N GLN A 129 -5.01 10.69 -24.21
CA GLN A 129 -5.56 10.92 -25.55
C GLN A 129 -4.80 12.01 -26.32
N MET A 130 -4.25 12.98 -25.61
CA MET A 130 -3.41 14.05 -26.18
C MET A 130 -1.94 13.65 -26.36
N GLY A 131 -1.56 12.42 -25.98
CA GLY A 131 -0.22 11.87 -26.20
C GLY A 131 0.69 11.84 -24.97
N ALA A 132 0.17 12.08 -23.76
CA ALA A 132 0.93 11.78 -22.53
C ALA A 132 1.24 10.29 -22.44
N THR A 133 2.32 9.94 -21.74
CA THR A 133 2.72 8.54 -21.55
C THR A 133 2.59 8.12 -20.08
N LEU A 134 2.27 6.85 -19.83
CA LEU A 134 2.27 6.28 -18.47
C LEU A 134 3.63 5.69 -18.07
N SER A 135 4.55 5.56 -19.03
CA SER A 135 5.92 5.06 -18.84
C SER A 135 6.90 6.14 -18.41
N ASP A 136 6.47 7.41 -18.40
CA ASP A 136 7.27 8.50 -17.84
C ASP A 136 7.62 8.22 -16.37
N ARG A 137 8.85 8.55 -15.98
CA ARG A 137 9.37 8.29 -14.63
C ARG A 137 8.48 8.93 -13.58
N ASN A 138 8.12 10.20 -13.75
CA ASN A 138 7.36 10.94 -12.75
C ASN A 138 5.91 10.45 -12.68
N THR A 139 5.29 10.19 -13.83
CA THR A 139 3.92 9.63 -13.87
C THR A 139 3.85 8.21 -13.30
N SER A 140 4.81 7.33 -13.62
CA SER A 140 4.85 5.99 -13.03
C SER A 140 5.01 6.05 -11.51
N VAL A 141 5.86 6.95 -11.01
CA VAL A 141 6.04 7.14 -9.56
C VAL A 141 4.78 7.70 -8.91
N ALA A 142 4.12 8.69 -9.54
CA ALA A 142 2.84 9.22 -9.04
C ALA A 142 1.76 8.14 -8.93
N LEU A 143 1.66 7.26 -9.94
CA LEU A 143 0.73 6.12 -9.92
C LEU A 143 1.02 5.14 -8.79
N GLU A 144 2.29 4.86 -8.49
CA GLU A 144 2.66 4.00 -7.36
C GLU A 144 2.24 4.59 -6.01
N TYR A 145 2.30 5.92 -5.85
CA TYR A 145 1.92 6.59 -4.61
C TYR A 145 0.42 6.74 -4.40
N ALA A 146 -0.31 6.96 -5.50
CA ALA A 146 -1.65 7.52 -5.42
C ALA A 146 -2.75 6.64 -5.98
N ALA A 147 -2.44 5.54 -6.66
CA ALA A 147 -3.50 4.79 -7.30
C ALA A 147 -4.47 4.23 -6.24
N ARG A 148 -5.62 4.88 -6.18
CA ARG A 148 -6.72 4.63 -5.25
C ARG A 148 -7.97 4.68 -6.09
N GLY A 149 -8.71 3.59 -6.05
CA GLY A 149 -10.01 3.47 -6.67
C GLY A 149 -10.04 2.87 -8.08
N PRO A 150 -11.19 2.28 -8.44
CA PRO A 150 -11.37 1.54 -9.69
C PRO A 150 -11.36 2.41 -10.95
N ALA A 151 -11.73 3.70 -10.84
CA ALA A 151 -11.77 4.61 -11.98
C ALA A 151 -10.39 4.78 -12.65
N LEU A 152 -9.35 4.92 -11.83
CA LEU A 152 -7.98 5.02 -12.31
C LEU A 152 -7.50 3.68 -12.90
N LEU A 153 -7.82 2.56 -12.25
CA LEU A 153 -7.49 1.22 -12.76
C LEU A 153 -8.06 0.97 -14.16
N HIS A 154 -9.28 1.44 -14.45
CA HIS A 154 -9.85 1.36 -15.79
C HIS A 154 -9.00 2.09 -16.84
N VAL A 155 -8.49 3.29 -16.51
CA VAL A 155 -7.59 4.03 -17.41
C VAL A 155 -6.28 3.27 -17.60
N LEU A 156 -5.67 2.79 -16.51
CA LEU A 156 -4.40 2.07 -16.57
C LEU A 156 -4.50 0.78 -17.39
N TYR A 157 -5.60 0.05 -17.26
CA TYR A 157 -5.85 -1.17 -18.03
C TYR A 157 -6.07 -0.89 -19.52
N GLU A 158 -6.83 0.15 -19.86
CA GLU A 158 -7.12 0.53 -21.25
C GLU A 158 -5.84 0.88 -22.03
N TYR A 159 -4.93 1.60 -21.36
CA TYR A 159 -3.65 2.03 -21.91
C TYR A 159 -2.50 1.03 -21.66
N ASP A 160 -2.83 -0.20 -21.23
CA ASP A 160 -1.88 -1.29 -21.01
C ASP A 160 -0.67 -0.92 -20.12
N TRP A 161 -0.93 -0.17 -19.05
CA TRP A 161 0.11 0.21 -18.11
C TRP A 161 0.76 -1.03 -17.48
N ARG A 162 2.09 -1.14 -17.56
CA ARG A 162 2.84 -2.31 -17.06
C ARG A 162 2.27 -3.64 -17.55
N ASP A 163 1.89 -3.70 -18.82
CA ASP A 163 1.39 -4.91 -19.48
C ASP A 163 0.14 -5.49 -18.79
N MET A 164 -0.69 -4.66 -18.15
CA MET A 164 -1.92 -5.09 -17.46
C MET A 164 -2.87 -5.89 -18.37
N ARG A 165 -2.92 -5.56 -19.66
CA ARG A 165 -3.79 -6.22 -20.64
C ARG A 165 -3.06 -7.32 -21.39
N THR A 166 -1.74 -7.18 -21.58
CA THR A 166 -0.95 -8.09 -22.41
C THR A 166 -0.23 -9.19 -21.64
N SER A 167 -0.04 -9.06 -20.32
CA SER A 167 0.67 -10.02 -19.48
C SER A 167 -0.13 -10.43 -18.25
N THR A 168 -0.63 -11.67 -18.24
CA THR A 168 -1.31 -12.25 -17.07
C THR A 168 -0.44 -12.24 -15.82
N LEU A 169 0.88 -12.45 -15.98
CA LEU A 169 1.82 -12.41 -14.85
C LEU A 169 1.92 -11.00 -14.27
N ALA A 170 2.05 -9.97 -15.11
CA ALA A 170 2.11 -8.59 -14.64
C ALA A 170 0.79 -8.17 -14.00
N PHE A 171 -0.34 -8.57 -14.61
CA PHE A 171 -1.67 -8.29 -14.08
C PHE A 171 -1.90 -8.90 -12.69
N ASN A 172 -1.52 -10.17 -12.49
CA ASN A 172 -1.62 -10.83 -11.18
C ASN A 172 -0.67 -10.23 -10.14
N ARG A 173 0.53 -9.78 -10.55
CA ARG A 173 1.44 -9.05 -9.65
C ARG A 173 0.85 -7.71 -9.20
N LEU A 174 0.13 -7.00 -10.08
CA LEU A 174 -0.54 -5.76 -9.73
C LEU A 174 -1.76 -5.98 -8.83
N LEU A 175 -2.43 -7.14 -8.91
CA LEU A 175 -3.44 -7.52 -7.92
C LEU A 175 -2.83 -7.57 -6.52
N GLU A 176 -1.59 -8.02 -6.34
CA GLU A 176 -0.97 -8.09 -5.01
C GLU A 176 -0.95 -6.71 -4.32
N TRP A 177 -0.65 -5.66 -5.07
CA TRP A 177 -0.65 -4.29 -4.55
C TRP A 177 -2.02 -3.88 -4.00
N SER A 178 -3.12 -4.38 -4.57
CA SER A 178 -4.49 -4.14 -4.07
C SER A 178 -4.75 -4.70 -2.66
N LEU A 179 -3.98 -5.71 -2.23
CA LEU A 179 -4.06 -6.26 -0.86
C LEU A 179 -3.67 -5.23 0.21
N HIS A 180 -2.92 -4.21 -0.19
CA HIS A 180 -2.45 -3.13 0.67
C HIS A 180 -3.26 -1.84 0.50
N THR A 181 -3.86 -1.60 -0.67
CA THR A 181 -4.59 -0.35 -0.96
C THR A 181 -6.07 -0.40 -0.61
N GLY A 182 -6.78 -1.49 -0.88
CA GLY A 182 -8.23 -1.52 -0.62
C GLY A 182 -9.00 -2.67 -1.27
N PRO A 183 -10.19 -2.98 -0.73
CA PRO A 183 -11.05 -4.03 -1.27
C PRO A 183 -11.70 -3.65 -2.61
N GLU A 184 -11.81 -2.36 -2.94
CA GLU A 184 -12.38 -1.90 -4.21
C GLU A 184 -11.47 -2.26 -5.38
N GLU A 185 -10.17 -1.96 -5.25
CA GLU A 185 -9.14 -2.31 -6.22
C GLU A 185 -9.02 -3.82 -6.34
N LEU A 186 -9.04 -4.55 -5.22
CA LEU A 186 -9.01 -6.01 -5.24
C LEU A 186 -10.19 -6.59 -6.01
N ASN A 187 -11.41 -6.12 -5.70
CA ASN A 187 -12.61 -6.57 -6.41
C ASN A 187 -12.52 -6.25 -7.90
N TRP A 188 -11.99 -5.07 -8.24
CA TRP A 188 -11.77 -4.67 -9.63
C TRP A 188 -10.86 -5.68 -10.34
N PHE A 189 -9.68 -6.01 -9.80
CA PHE A 189 -8.77 -6.97 -10.42
C PHE A 189 -9.42 -8.36 -10.58
N LEU A 190 -10.11 -8.85 -9.55
CA LEU A 190 -10.77 -10.15 -9.58
C LEU A 190 -11.88 -10.21 -10.64
N ILE A 191 -12.67 -9.14 -10.79
CA ILE A 191 -13.72 -9.05 -11.83
C ILE A 191 -13.10 -9.05 -13.24
N HIS A 192 -11.92 -8.45 -13.40
CA HIS A 192 -11.19 -8.38 -14.67
C HIS A 192 -10.31 -9.63 -14.91
N GLY A 193 -10.53 -10.72 -14.17
CA GLY A 193 -9.93 -12.03 -14.43
C GLY A 193 -8.56 -12.26 -13.80
N ALA A 194 -8.11 -11.38 -12.91
CA ALA A 194 -6.89 -11.61 -12.14
C ALA A 194 -7.06 -12.86 -11.26
N ARG A 195 -5.96 -13.61 -11.13
CA ARG A 195 -5.91 -14.82 -10.30
C ARG A 195 -4.97 -14.58 -9.14
N ILE A 196 -5.39 -15.05 -7.98
CA ILE A 196 -4.58 -15.03 -6.76
C ILE A 196 -4.37 -16.46 -6.29
N ASP A 197 -3.16 -16.74 -5.85
CA ASP A 197 -2.75 -18.04 -5.33
C ASP A 197 -2.04 -17.91 -3.97
N LYS A 198 -1.69 -19.05 -3.38
CA LYS A 198 -1.01 -19.11 -2.08
C LYS A 198 0.36 -18.43 -2.11
N GLU A 199 1.04 -18.45 -3.25
CA GLU A 199 2.35 -17.82 -3.41
C GLU A 199 2.23 -16.29 -3.36
N THR A 200 1.22 -15.74 -4.03
CA THR A 200 0.91 -14.32 -4.01
C THR A 200 0.63 -13.85 -2.58
N ILE A 201 -0.16 -14.62 -1.81
CA ILE A 201 -0.40 -14.31 -0.39
C ILE A 201 0.93 -14.35 0.38
N ARG A 202 1.74 -15.41 0.21
CA ARG A 202 3.02 -15.58 0.90
C ARG A 202 3.96 -14.39 0.64
N HIS A 203 4.07 -13.94 -0.61
CA HIS A 203 4.85 -12.78 -0.97
C HIS A 203 4.31 -11.49 -0.31
N ALA A 204 2.99 -11.26 -0.40
CA ALA A 204 2.34 -10.08 0.15
C ALA A 204 2.52 -9.94 1.68
N VAL A 205 2.61 -11.06 2.41
CA VAL A 205 2.81 -11.08 3.86
C VAL A 205 4.08 -10.31 4.29
N HIS A 206 5.12 -10.30 3.44
CA HIS A 206 6.40 -9.67 3.75
C HIS A 206 6.40 -8.17 3.49
N GLY A 207 5.54 -7.68 2.61
CA GLY A 207 5.45 -6.28 2.23
C GLY A 207 4.72 -5.40 3.24
N ALA A 208 4.10 -4.37 2.68
CA ALA A 208 3.24 -3.46 3.42
C ALA A 208 2.12 -4.23 4.15
N PRO A 209 1.50 -3.65 5.18
CA PRO A 209 0.49 -4.40 5.91
C PRO A 209 -0.75 -4.65 5.05
N LEU A 210 -1.22 -5.90 5.01
CA LEU A 210 -2.47 -6.25 4.31
C LEU A 210 -3.68 -5.61 5.01
N LYS A 211 -4.73 -5.34 4.24
CA LYS A 211 -6.00 -4.84 4.77
C LYS A 211 -6.93 -6.00 5.11
N ALA A 212 -7.48 -6.01 6.33
CA ALA A 212 -8.42 -7.03 6.77
C ALA A 212 -9.66 -7.15 5.85
N ALA A 213 -10.12 -6.03 5.28
CA ALA A 213 -11.21 -6.03 4.30
C ALA A 213 -10.86 -6.80 3.01
N CYS A 214 -9.61 -6.75 2.55
CA CYS A 214 -9.16 -7.53 1.40
C CYS A 214 -9.17 -9.03 1.72
N ILE A 215 -8.73 -9.41 2.92
CA ILE A 215 -8.79 -10.80 3.38
C ILE A 215 -10.23 -11.30 3.42
N GLN A 216 -11.16 -10.49 3.94
CA GLN A 216 -12.58 -10.85 3.95
C GLN A 216 -13.12 -11.11 2.54
N VAL A 217 -12.84 -10.22 1.57
CA VAL A 217 -13.24 -10.41 0.16
C VAL A 217 -12.69 -11.72 -0.42
N LEU A 218 -11.44 -12.05 -0.11
CA LEU A 218 -10.81 -13.29 -0.57
C LEU A 218 -11.41 -14.53 0.08
N VAL A 219 -11.70 -14.50 1.39
CA VAL A 219 -12.41 -15.57 2.09
C VAL A 219 -13.77 -15.80 1.44
N ASP A 220 -14.53 -14.74 1.22
CA ASP A 220 -15.90 -14.82 0.69
C ASP A 220 -15.94 -15.37 -0.74
N ARG A 221 -14.94 -15.03 -1.56
CA ARG A 221 -14.88 -15.43 -2.99
C ARG A 221 -14.17 -16.74 -3.26
N LEU A 222 -13.09 -17.02 -2.54
CA LEU A 222 -12.15 -18.12 -2.85
C LEU A 222 -12.05 -19.16 -1.74
N GLY A 223 -12.63 -18.88 -0.57
CA GLY A 223 -12.64 -19.77 0.58
C GLY A 223 -11.36 -19.71 1.42
N VAL A 224 -11.44 -20.36 2.59
CA VAL A 224 -10.38 -20.36 3.61
C VAL A 224 -9.11 -21.09 3.15
N GLU A 225 -9.24 -22.06 2.24
CA GLU A 225 -8.13 -22.89 1.75
C GLU A 225 -6.99 -22.09 1.09
N LEU A 226 -7.29 -20.88 0.60
CA LEU A 226 -6.29 -19.95 0.06
C LEU A 226 -5.24 -19.54 1.11
N PHE A 227 -5.61 -19.51 2.39
CA PHE A 227 -4.74 -19.03 3.47
C PHE A 227 -3.94 -20.15 4.14
N ASN A 228 -4.36 -21.40 3.98
CA ASN A 228 -3.65 -22.56 4.52
C ASN A 228 -2.25 -22.66 3.89
N GLY A 229 -1.21 -22.66 4.72
CA GLY A 229 0.20 -22.74 4.34
C GLY A 229 0.83 -21.42 3.89
N THR A 230 0.19 -20.27 4.13
CA THR A 230 0.66 -18.95 3.65
C THR A 230 1.47 -18.15 4.66
N ARG A 231 1.49 -18.56 5.94
CA ARG A 231 2.11 -17.81 7.07
C ARG A 231 1.41 -16.50 7.41
N LEU A 232 0.24 -16.22 6.81
CA LEU A 232 -0.47 -14.98 7.04
C LEU A 232 -0.94 -14.84 8.50
N LEU A 233 -1.45 -15.93 9.10
CA LEU A 233 -1.87 -15.91 10.50
C LEU A 233 -0.68 -15.66 11.45
N GLN A 234 0.44 -16.35 11.23
CA GLN A 234 1.68 -16.21 12.02
C GLN A 234 2.27 -14.81 11.90
N SER A 235 2.34 -14.26 10.69
CA SER A 235 2.85 -12.89 10.47
C SER A 235 1.92 -11.83 11.06
N ALA A 236 0.60 -12.00 10.94
CA ALA A 236 -0.37 -11.12 11.58
C ALA A 236 -0.21 -11.16 13.11
N ALA A 237 0.00 -12.35 13.67
CA ALA A 237 0.22 -12.52 15.10
C ALA A 237 1.53 -11.88 15.57
N LYS A 238 2.64 -12.09 14.84
CA LYS A 238 3.95 -11.47 15.07
C LYS A 238 3.90 -9.94 15.04
N ARG A 239 3.02 -9.36 14.22
CA ARG A 239 2.85 -7.90 14.06
C ARG A 239 1.74 -7.33 14.97
N GLY A 240 1.07 -8.15 15.78
CA GLY A 240 -0.03 -7.70 16.65
C GLY A 240 -1.28 -7.25 15.89
N ARG A 241 -1.48 -7.75 14.65
CA ARG A 241 -2.58 -7.35 13.76
C ARG A 241 -3.87 -8.10 14.09
N ASN A 242 -4.49 -7.71 15.19
CA ASN A 242 -5.72 -8.31 15.72
C ASN A 242 -6.88 -8.29 14.72
N ASP A 243 -6.93 -7.29 13.83
CA ASP A 243 -7.91 -7.18 12.76
C ASP A 243 -7.82 -8.35 11.77
N ILE A 244 -6.61 -8.67 11.31
CA ILE A 244 -6.35 -9.77 10.38
C ILE A 244 -6.49 -11.12 11.09
N VAL A 245 -5.94 -11.24 12.30
CA VAL A 245 -6.04 -12.48 13.10
C VAL A 245 -7.51 -12.84 13.32
N LYS A 246 -8.35 -11.86 13.66
CA LYS A 246 -9.79 -12.08 13.84
C LYS A 246 -10.46 -12.59 12.57
N VAL A 247 -10.24 -11.93 11.43
CA VAL A 247 -10.85 -12.33 10.14
C VAL A 247 -10.46 -13.75 9.74
N LEU A 248 -9.18 -14.12 9.87
CA LEU A 248 -8.71 -15.45 9.51
C LEU A 248 -9.29 -16.55 10.41
N LEU A 249 -9.33 -16.31 11.72
CA LEU A 249 -9.87 -17.27 12.66
C LEU A 249 -11.41 -17.36 12.58
N ASP A 250 -12.10 -16.26 12.29
CA ASP A 250 -13.54 -16.25 11.99
C ASP A 250 -13.84 -17.05 10.70
N ALA A 251 -12.93 -17.02 9.73
CA ALA A 251 -13.03 -17.81 8.49
C ALA A 251 -12.70 -19.30 8.67
N GLY A 252 -12.23 -19.73 9.84
CA GLY A 252 -11.91 -21.12 10.13
C GLY A 252 -10.48 -21.55 9.77
N VAL A 253 -9.54 -20.62 9.62
CA VAL A 253 -8.11 -20.97 9.49
C VAL A 253 -7.67 -21.72 10.75
N ASN A 254 -6.92 -22.81 10.58
CA ASN A 254 -6.42 -23.62 11.68
C ASN A 254 -5.52 -22.78 12.60
N VAL A 255 -5.96 -22.57 13.84
CA VAL A 255 -5.27 -21.74 14.84
C VAL A 255 -3.89 -22.26 15.23
N ASP A 256 -3.70 -23.58 15.19
CA ASP A 256 -2.45 -24.26 15.52
C ASP A 256 -1.74 -24.78 14.26
N GLU A 257 -1.98 -24.14 13.10
CA GLU A 257 -1.25 -24.46 11.88
C GLU A 257 0.26 -24.31 12.10
N LEU A 258 0.97 -25.41 11.85
CA LEU A 258 2.42 -25.47 11.82
C LEU A 258 2.84 -25.29 10.37
N ILE A 259 3.74 -24.34 10.13
CA ILE A 259 4.27 -24.11 8.79
C ILE A 259 5.76 -24.40 8.84
N PRO A 260 6.27 -25.24 7.92
CA PRO A 260 7.68 -25.61 7.89
C PRO A 260 8.58 -24.37 7.77
N PRO A 261 9.83 -24.47 8.25
CA PRO A 261 10.81 -23.42 8.06
C PRO A 261 10.96 -23.09 6.58
N SER A 262 11.01 -21.80 6.25
CA SER A 262 11.33 -21.33 4.90
C SER A 262 12.75 -20.79 4.87
N PRO A 263 13.54 -21.11 3.82
CA PRO A 263 14.94 -20.70 3.68
C PRO A 263 15.12 -19.18 3.56
N THR A 264 14.04 -18.42 3.38
CA THR A 264 14.03 -16.96 3.38
C THR A 264 13.85 -16.35 4.78
N HIS A 265 13.72 -17.17 5.83
CA HIS A 265 13.65 -16.69 7.21
C HIS A 265 15.02 -16.59 7.86
N GLU A 266 15.33 -15.40 8.35
CA GLU A 266 16.39 -15.19 9.34
C GLU A 266 16.07 -15.88 10.69
N ASP A 267 14.80 -16.25 10.90
CA ASP A 267 14.29 -16.91 12.11
C ASP A 267 14.34 -18.46 12.03
N GLY A 268 15.44 -19.05 11.55
CA GLY A 268 15.82 -20.45 11.78
C GLY A 268 14.87 -21.59 11.33
N GLU A 269 15.26 -22.83 11.66
CA GLU A 269 14.63 -24.10 11.23
C GLU A 269 13.34 -24.49 12.01
N VAL A 270 12.55 -23.53 12.51
CA VAL A 270 11.46 -23.82 13.45
C VAL A 270 10.07 -23.67 12.83
N GLU A 271 9.19 -24.63 13.09
CA GLU A 271 7.78 -24.57 12.68
C GLU A 271 6.96 -23.71 13.65
N LEU A 272 6.65 -22.46 13.31
CA LEU A 272 6.04 -21.55 14.29
C LEU A 272 4.50 -21.55 14.22
N THR A 273 3.84 -21.58 15.39
CA THR A 273 2.42 -21.26 15.51
C THR A 273 2.19 -19.76 15.67
N ALA A 274 0.98 -19.30 15.37
CA ALA A 274 0.59 -17.92 15.59
C ALA A 274 0.67 -17.51 17.06
N LEU A 275 0.31 -18.42 17.98
CA LEU A 275 0.41 -18.17 19.42
C LEU A 275 1.86 -17.99 19.87
N TYR A 276 2.80 -18.80 19.35
CA TYR A 276 4.21 -18.66 19.67
C TYR A 276 4.75 -17.27 19.26
N GLU A 277 4.47 -16.83 18.04
CA GLU A 277 4.90 -15.52 17.54
C GLU A 277 4.30 -14.35 18.35
N ALA A 278 3.00 -14.43 18.70
CA ALA A 278 2.35 -13.42 19.54
C ALA A 278 2.97 -13.33 20.94
N VAL A 279 3.31 -14.48 21.55
CA VAL A 279 3.99 -14.53 22.87
C VAL A 279 5.40 -13.94 22.75
N TYR A 280 6.17 -14.36 21.74
CA TYR A 280 7.54 -13.87 21.50
C TYR A 280 7.59 -12.35 21.35
N LYS A 281 6.60 -11.78 20.65
CA LYS A 281 6.48 -10.32 20.45
C LYS A 281 5.67 -9.60 21.53
N ARG A 282 5.19 -10.34 22.54
CA ARG A 282 4.43 -9.83 23.71
C ARG A 282 3.15 -9.08 23.32
N HIS A 283 2.47 -9.52 22.26
CA HIS A 283 1.20 -8.97 21.82
C HIS A 283 0.05 -9.60 22.63
N GLU A 284 -0.19 -9.07 23.83
CA GLU A 284 -1.14 -9.61 24.80
C GLU A 284 -2.56 -9.75 24.26
N GLU A 285 -3.07 -8.74 23.54
CA GLU A 285 -4.40 -8.79 22.93
C GLU A 285 -4.50 -9.89 21.86
N THR A 286 -3.42 -10.08 21.09
CA THR A 286 -3.32 -11.15 20.09
C THR A 286 -3.27 -12.52 20.75
N VAL A 287 -2.51 -12.68 21.84
CA VAL A 287 -2.47 -13.90 22.66
C VAL A 287 -3.87 -14.23 23.16
N GLN A 288 -4.56 -13.26 23.75
CA GLN A 288 -5.92 -13.46 24.24
C GLN A 288 -6.87 -13.89 23.12
N LEU A 289 -6.80 -13.24 21.96
CA LEU A 289 -7.62 -13.57 20.80
C LEU A 289 -7.35 -15.00 20.31
N LEU A 290 -6.09 -15.41 20.15
CA LEU A 290 -5.73 -16.76 19.71
C LEU A 290 -6.21 -17.83 20.71
N LEU A 291 -6.06 -17.57 22.02
CA LEU A 291 -6.53 -18.47 23.06
C LEU A 291 -8.05 -18.63 23.08
N GLN A 292 -8.80 -17.54 22.86
CA GLN A 292 -10.26 -17.60 22.72
C GLN A 292 -10.71 -18.45 21.52
N ARG A 293 -9.85 -18.62 20.51
CA ARG A 293 -10.09 -19.47 19.34
C ARG A 293 -9.50 -20.87 19.47
N GLY A 294 -9.07 -21.25 20.67
CA GLY A 294 -8.67 -22.62 20.99
C GLY A 294 -7.21 -22.94 20.74
N ALA A 295 -6.35 -21.94 20.49
CA ALA A 295 -4.90 -22.15 20.36
C ALA A 295 -4.34 -22.95 21.54
N ASP A 296 -3.49 -23.94 21.28
CA ASP A 296 -2.89 -24.76 22.32
C ASP A 296 -1.63 -24.09 22.93
N PRO A 297 -1.66 -23.68 24.21
CA PRO A 297 -0.50 -23.10 24.90
C PRO A 297 0.72 -24.04 24.95
N ASN A 298 0.50 -25.34 24.80
CA ASN A 298 1.51 -26.38 24.85
C ASN A 298 1.87 -26.95 23.48
N LYS A 299 1.40 -26.34 22.38
CA LYS A 299 1.76 -26.77 21.04
C LYS A 299 3.28 -26.70 20.85
N GLN A 300 3.87 -27.83 20.51
CA GLN A 300 5.31 -27.94 20.26
C GLN A 300 5.62 -27.39 18.86
N VAL A 301 6.58 -26.46 18.79
CA VAL A 301 7.04 -25.83 17.53
C VAL A 301 8.37 -26.38 17.03
N CYS A 302 9.06 -27.21 17.82
CA CYS A 302 10.18 -28.02 17.37
C CYS A 302 10.27 -29.35 18.15
N ALA A 303 11.09 -30.28 17.65
CA ALA A 303 11.30 -31.60 18.23
C ALA A 303 11.97 -31.55 19.63
N GLU A 304 12.74 -30.51 19.92
CA GLU A 304 13.26 -30.24 21.26
C GLU A 304 12.13 -29.61 22.09
N GLY A 305 11.33 -30.43 22.78
CA GLY A 305 10.07 -30.06 23.44
C GLY A 305 10.10 -28.94 24.50
N LEU A 306 11.14 -28.11 24.57
CA LEU A 306 11.22 -26.85 25.31
C LEU A 306 10.59 -25.65 24.57
N ASN A 307 10.31 -25.76 23.27
CA ASN A 307 9.69 -24.67 22.51
C ASN A 307 8.17 -24.84 22.43
N THR A 308 7.46 -24.38 23.46
CA THR A 308 6.00 -24.15 23.45
C THR A 308 5.72 -22.69 23.81
N PRO A 309 4.55 -22.13 23.43
CA PRO A 309 4.16 -20.78 23.83
C PRO A 309 4.22 -20.55 25.35
N LEU A 310 3.78 -21.51 26.15
CA LEU A 310 3.83 -21.42 27.62
C LEU A 310 5.27 -21.42 28.15
N LYS A 311 6.12 -22.35 27.71
CA LYS A 311 7.53 -22.41 28.15
C LYS A 311 8.31 -21.16 27.74
N LEU A 312 8.02 -20.61 26.56
CA LEU A 312 8.61 -19.35 26.10
C LEU A 312 8.26 -18.20 27.04
N ALA A 313 6.98 -18.05 27.39
CA ALA A 313 6.51 -17.01 28.29
C ALA A 313 7.12 -17.14 29.70
N GLU A 314 7.26 -18.37 30.20
CA GLU A 314 7.87 -18.66 31.50
C GLU A 314 9.37 -18.35 31.51
N GLY A 315 10.09 -18.82 30.49
CA GLY A 315 11.54 -18.61 30.36
C GLY A 315 11.92 -17.14 30.27
N HIS A 316 11.05 -16.30 29.71
CA HIS A 316 11.25 -14.85 29.62
C HIS A 316 10.57 -14.03 30.72
N GLY A 317 9.85 -14.67 31.65
CA GLY A 317 9.17 -13.99 32.76
C GLY A 317 8.00 -13.09 32.34
N TYR A 318 7.28 -13.43 31.27
CA TYR A 318 6.13 -12.65 30.77
C TYR A 318 4.88 -12.88 31.64
N ALA A 319 4.91 -12.40 32.88
CA ALA A 319 3.95 -12.74 33.94
C ALA A 319 2.47 -12.67 33.50
N ARG A 320 2.04 -11.59 32.82
CA ARG A 320 0.65 -11.46 32.33
C ARG A 320 0.29 -12.54 31.30
N ILE A 321 1.19 -12.82 30.37
CA ILE A 321 1.01 -13.84 29.34
C ILE A 321 1.01 -15.25 29.95
N VAL A 322 1.90 -15.52 30.90
CA VAL A 322 1.92 -16.80 31.64
C VAL A 322 0.57 -17.05 32.32
N VAL A 323 0.01 -16.03 32.99
CA VAL A 323 -1.32 -16.13 33.60
C VAL A 323 -2.38 -16.46 32.54
N MET A 324 -2.42 -15.73 31.41
CA MET A 324 -3.38 -16.00 30.33
C MET A 324 -3.29 -17.43 29.80
N LEU A 325 -2.07 -17.94 29.57
CA LEU A 325 -1.83 -19.28 29.05
C LEU A 325 -2.21 -20.36 30.05
N ARG A 326 -1.84 -20.21 31.33
CA ARG A 326 -2.16 -21.19 32.40
C ARG A 326 -3.66 -21.28 32.67
N MET A 327 -4.38 -20.16 32.64
CA MET A 327 -5.83 -20.17 32.81
C MET A 327 -6.54 -21.08 31.80
N VAL A 328 -6.06 -21.14 30.55
CA VAL A 328 -6.63 -22.02 29.51
C VAL A 328 -6.26 -23.49 29.74
N VAL A 329 -5.03 -23.78 30.19
CA VAL A 329 -4.57 -25.15 30.49
C VAL A 329 -5.35 -25.74 31.66
N GLU A 330 -5.44 -25.01 32.78
CA GLU A 330 -6.13 -25.45 34.00
C GLU A 330 -7.66 -25.55 33.81
N GLY A 331 -8.22 -24.70 32.94
CA GLY A 331 -9.63 -24.78 32.54
C GLY A 331 -9.97 -26.07 31.77
N LYS A 332 -9.07 -26.53 30.89
CA LYS A 332 -9.22 -27.79 30.15
C LYS A 332 -9.18 -29.01 31.08
N GLU A 333 -8.27 -29.03 32.06
CA GLU A 333 -8.14 -30.13 33.03
C GLU A 333 -9.39 -30.31 33.89
N LYS A 334 -10.05 -29.22 34.29
CA LYS A 334 -11.30 -29.28 35.08
C LYS A 334 -12.51 -29.72 34.25
N SER A 335 -12.59 -29.34 32.97
CA SER A 335 -13.69 -29.73 32.08
C SER A 335 -13.65 -31.18 31.60
N GLY A 336 -12.48 -31.83 31.62
CA GLY A 336 -12.29 -33.24 31.26
C GLY A 336 -12.45 -34.24 32.41
N GLY A 337 -12.65 -33.77 33.65
CA GLY A 337 -12.69 -34.59 34.86
C GLY A 337 -14.09 -35.04 35.32
N ASP A 338 -15.17 -34.44 34.81
CA ASP A 338 -16.54 -34.63 35.35
C ASP A 338 -17.34 -35.80 34.72
N THR A 339 -16.74 -36.69 33.92
CA THR A 339 -17.45 -37.85 33.34
C THR A 339 -17.35 -39.15 34.16
N TYR A 340 -16.90 -39.12 35.41
CA TYR A 340 -16.83 -40.33 36.25
C TYR A 340 -17.42 -40.16 37.65
N HIS A 341 -18.64 -39.63 37.79
CA HIS A 341 -19.43 -39.86 39.01
C HIS A 341 -20.96 -39.86 38.79
N THR A 342 -21.49 -40.99 38.33
CA THR A 342 -22.79 -41.54 38.75
C THR A 342 -22.64 -43.06 38.80
N ALA A 343 -22.28 -43.67 39.95
CA ALA A 343 -23.21 -44.13 41.00
C ALA A 343 -24.29 -45.04 40.42
N LYS A 344 -24.26 -46.36 40.58
CA LYS A 344 -24.71 -47.20 41.73
C LYS A 344 -25.27 -48.48 41.05
N LEU A 345 -25.29 -49.70 41.56
CA LEU A 345 -25.26 -50.29 42.90
C LEU A 345 -24.80 -51.75 42.75
#